data_AF-A0AAN2PIT1-F1
#
_entry.id   AF-A0AAN2PIT1-F1
#
_cell.length_a   1.000
_cell.length_b   1.000
_cell.length_c   1.000
_cell.angle_alpha   90.00
_cell.angle_beta   90.00
_cell.angle_gamma   90.00
#
_symmetry.space_group_name_H-M   'P 1'
#
loop_
_entity.id
_entity.type
_entity.pdbx_description
1 polymer ?
#
loop_
_entity_poly.entity_id
_entity_poly.type
_entity_poly.pdbx_seq_one_letter_code
_entity_poly.pdbx_strand_id
1 'polypeptide(L)' 'METNNKKAILNEQHELAEEVLDIYSLKVFIILDLFLFSIFFGILLHPLLSSLWLNFLLPLLFFTTFTALLQILDIFHKKS' A
#
# COMPACT_ATOMS: atom_id res chain seq x y z
N MET A 1 30.69 -23.48 23.40
CA MET A 1 30.44 -22.01 23.41
C MET A 1 29.83 -21.48 22.11
N GLU A 2 29.78 -22.25 21.01
CA GLU A 2 29.21 -21.80 19.71
C GLU A 2 27.68 -21.78 19.59
N THR A 3 26.95 -22.50 20.44
CA THR A 3 25.48 -22.64 20.32
C THR A 3 24.69 -21.40 20.73
N ASN A 4 25.28 -20.52 21.55
CA ASN A 4 24.61 -19.32 22.03
C ASN A 4 24.57 -18.21 20.96
N ASN A 5 25.58 -18.17 20.08
CA ASN A 5 25.70 -17.12 19.07
C ASN A 5 24.69 -17.31 17.91
N LYS A 6 24.46 -18.56 17.48
CA LYS A 6 23.46 -18.89 16.45
C LYS A 6 22.03 -18.54 16.86
N LYS A 7 21.68 -18.71 18.14
CA LYS A 7 20.34 -18.38 18.65
C LYS A 7 20.12 -16.87 18.76
N ALA A 8 21.16 -16.11 19.12
CA ALA A 8 21.10 -14.65 19.15
C ALA A 8 20.88 -14.06 17.74
N ILE A 9 21.65 -14.53 16.75
CA ILE A 9 21.52 -14.10 15.35
C ILE A 9 20.15 -14.47 14.77
N LEU A 10 19.62 -15.66 15.10
CA LEU A 10 18.28 -16.07 14.65
C LEU A 10 17.16 -15.19 15.25
N ASN A 11 17.35 -14.71 16.48
CA ASN A 11 16.38 -13.89 17.19
C ASN A 11 16.35 -12.46 16.64
N GLU A 12 17.51 -11.87 16.33
CA GLU A 12 17.61 -10.58 15.64
C GLU A 12 17.00 -10.63 14.22
N GLN A 13 17.23 -11.72 13.49
CA GLN A 13 16.62 -11.93 12.17
C GLN A 13 15.10 -12.05 12.24
N HIS A 14 14.57 -12.64 13.32
CA HIS A 14 13.14 -12.79 13.55
C HIS A 14 12.48 -11.45 13.90
N GLU A 15 13.11 -10.66 14.76
CA GLU A 15 12.66 -9.32 15.15
C GLU A 15 12.64 -8.35 13.96
N LEU A 16 13.70 -8.36 13.14
CA LEU A 16 13.73 -7.60 11.87
C LEU A 16 12.69 -8.10 10.87
N ALA A 17 12.41 -9.40 10.82
CA ALA A 17 11.39 -9.94 9.94
C ALA A 17 9.98 -9.51 10.37
N GLU A 18 9.67 -9.52 11.67
CA GLU A 18 8.39 -9.03 12.20
C GLU A 18 8.17 -7.55 11.90
N GLU A 19 9.18 -6.70 12.11
CA GLU A 19 9.09 -5.27 11.83
C GLU A 19 8.88 -4.99 10.32
N VAL A 20 9.59 -5.71 9.45
CA VAL A 20 9.41 -5.59 8.00
C VAL A 20 8.02 -6.09 7.57
N LEU A 21 7.51 -7.16 8.18
CA LEU A 21 6.20 -7.73 7.87
C LEU A 21 5.07 -6.78 8.27
N ASP A 22 5.19 -6.11 9.41
CA ASP A 22 4.19 -5.16 9.91
C ASP A 22 4.08 -3.91 9.01
N ILE A 23 5.22 -3.37 8.59
CA ILE A 23 5.28 -2.24 7.64
C ILE A 23 4.73 -2.64 6.26
N TYR A 24 5.08 -3.83 5.76
CA TYR A 24 4.54 -4.34 4.49
C TYR A 24 3.04 -4.56 4.56
N SER A 25 2.54 -5.08 5.68
CA SER A 25 1.11 -5.31 5.93
C SER A 25 0.34 -4.00 5.85
N LEU A 26 0.85 -2.94 6.50
CA LEU A 26 0.21 -1.62 6.48
C LEU A 26 0.16 -1.02 5.06
N LYS A 27 1.26 -1.08 4.32
CA LYS A 27 1.31 -0.54 2.95
C LYS A 27 0.37 -1.29 2.00
N VAL A 28 0.30 -2.62 2.14
CA VAL A 28 -0.64 -3.45 1.38
C VAL A 28 -2.08 -3.12 1.76
N PHE A 29 -2.37 -2.92 3.06
CA PHE A 29 -3.69 -2.55 3.54
C PHE A 29 -4.15 -1.20 2.97
N ILE A 30 -3.28 -0.20 2.95
CA ILE A 30 -3.57 1.12 2.37
C ILE A 30 -3.86 1.02 0.86
N ILE A 31 -3.07 0.24 0.12
CA ILE A 31 -3.29 0.04 -1.32
C ILE A 31 -4.62 -0.69 -1.57
N LEU A 32 -4.92 -1.70 -0.76
CA LEU A 32 -6.16 -2.47 -0.86
C LEU A 32 -7.38 -1.59 -0.56
N ASP A 33 -7.30 -0.76 0.48
CA ASP A 33 -8.35 0.18 0.83
C ASP A 33 -8.57 1.21 -0.28
N LEU A 34 -7.49 1.78 -0.83
CA LEU A 34 -7.57 2.69 -1.97
C LEU A 34 -8.19 2.02 -3.21
N PHE A 35 -7.85 0.74 -3.45
CA PHE A 35 -8.43 -0.03 -4.55
C PHE A 35 -9.94 -0.23 -4.37
N LEU A 36 -10.38 -0.62 -3.17
CA LEU A 36 -11.80 -0.73 -2.84
C LEU A 36 -12.50 0.61 -2.99
N PHE A 37 -11.91 1.69 -2.49
CA PHE A 37 -12.45 3.04 -2.62
C PHE A 37 -12.60 3.46 -4.08
N SER A 38 -11.61 3.16 -4.94
CA SER A 38 -11.70 3.40 -6.38
C SER A 38 -12.86 2.64 -7.04
N ILE A 39 -13.10 1.38 -6.65
CA ILE A 39 -14.24 0.61 -7.16
C ILE A 39 -15.55 1.29 -6.75
N PHE A 40 -15.70 1.62 -5.46
CA PHE A 40 -16.90 2.30 -4.97
C PHE A 40 -17.11 3.66 -5.65
N PHE A 41 -16.03 4.41 -5.86
CA PHE A 41 -16.07 5.67 -6.59
C PHE A 41 -16.55 5.49 -8.04
N GLY A 42 -16.10 4.43 -8.73
CA GLY A 42 -16.59 4.10 -10.07
C GLY A 42 -18.07 3.74 -10.10
N ILE A 43 -18.54 2.93 -9.14
CA ILE A 43 -19.95 2.58 -9.01
C ILE A 43 -20.79 3.84 -8.74
N LEU A 44 -20.31 4.73 -7.89
CA LEU A 44 -20.97 5.99 -7.56
C LEU A 44 -21.01 6.95 -8.75
N LEU A 45 -19.97 6.96 -9.58
CA LEU A 45 -19.89 7.78 -10.80
C LEU A 45 -20.79 7.28 -11.93
N HIS A 46 -21.06 5.97 -11.99
CA HIS A 46 -21.83 5.34 -13.06
C HIS A 46 -23.16 6.05 -13.39
N PRO A 47 -24.04 6.40 -12.43
CA PRO A 47 -25.27 7.13 -12.71
C PRO A 47 -25.06 8.62 -13.06
N LEU A 48 -23.89 9.21 -12.74
CA LEU A 48 -23.62 10.64 -12.97
C LEU A 48 -22.98 10.91 -14.33
N LEU A 49 -22.21 9.95 -14.86
CA LEU A 49 -21.52 10.09 -16.14
C LEU A 49 -22.20 9.25 -17.21
N SER A 50 -22.62 9.91 -18.28
CA SER A 50 -23.16 9.27 -19.49
C SER A 50 -22.11 8.49 -20.29
N SER A 51 -20.82 8.83 -20.12
CA SER A 51 -19.71 8.18 -20.83
C SER A 51 -19.17 6.99 -20.05
N LEU A 52 -19.35 5.79 -20.62
CA LEU A 52 -18.74 4.56 -20.08
C LEU A 52 -17.22 4.66 -19.99
N TRP A 53 -16.57 5.32 -20.96
CA TRP A 53 -15.12 5.48 -20.94
C TRP A 53 -14.64 6.28 -19.73
N LEU A 54 -15.34 7.36 -19.39
CA LEU A 54 -15.01 8.18 -18.22
C LEU A 54 -15.28 7.42 -16.91
N ASN A 55 -16.33 6.59 -16.86
CA ASN A 55 -16.63 5.75 -15.70
C ASN A 55 -15.51 4.74 -15.38
N PHE A 56 -14.72 4.30 -16.36
CA PHE A 56 -13.53 3.46 -16.11
C PHE A 56 -12.26 4.29 -15.90
N LEU A 57 -12.08 5.35 -16.69
CA LEU A 57 -10.86 6.15 -16.66
C LEU A 57 -10.71 6.93 -15.33
N LEU A 58 -11.79 7.49 -14.79
CA LEU A 58 -11.73 8.31 -13.57
C LEU A 58 -11.31 7.49 -12.34
N PRO A 59 -11.92 6.32 -12.04
CA PRO A 59 -11.46 5.47 -10.95
C PRO A 59 -10.02 5.00 -11.08
N LEU A 60 -9.59 4.71 -12.32
CA LEU A 60 -8.21 4.31 -12.59
C LEU A 60 -7.23 5.47 -12.38
N LEU A 61 -7.57 6.67 -12.85
CA LEU A 61 -6.77 7.87 -12.62
C LEU A 61 -6.71 8.22 -11.12
N PHE A 62 -7.83 8.11 -10.42
CA PHE A 62 -7.89 8.30 -8.98
C PHE A 62 -6.94 7.32 -8.27
N PHE A 63 -7.06 6.02 -8.57
CA PHE A 63 -6.21 4.98 -7.99
C PHE A 63 -4.73 5.25 -8.22
N THR A 64 -4.34 5.49 -9.48
CA THR A 64 -2.93 5.69 -9.86
C THR A 64 -2.36 6.99 -9.27
N THR A 65 -3.13 8.07 -9.25
CA THR A 65 -2.71 9.37 -8.68
C THR A 65 -2.46 9.26 -7.18
N PHE A 66 -3.38 8.68 -6.43
CA PHE A 66 -3.22 8.52 -4.98
C PHE A 66 -2.12 7.51 -4.64
N THR A 67 -1.98 6.43 -5.42
CA THR A 67 -0.86 5.49 -5.26
C THR A 67 0.48 6.19 -5.48
N ALA A 68 0.60 7.03 -6.51
CA ALA A 68 1.81 7.80 -6.79
C ALA A 68 2.10 8.82 -5.67
N LEU A 69 1.07 9.53 -5.17
CA LEU A 69 1.20 10.45 -4.04
C LEU A 69 1.69 9.73 -2.78
N LEU A 70 1.15 8.55 -2.48
CA LEU A 70 1.61 7.74 -1.34
C LEU A 70 3.07 7.31 -1.50
N GLN A 71 3.49 6.89 -2.69
CA GLN A 71 4.88 6.56 -2.96
C GLN A 71 5.82 7.76 -2.79
N ILE A 72 5.40 8.93 -3.28
CA ILE A 72 6.17 10.17 -3.12
C ILE A 72 6.27 10.51 -1.62
N LEU A 73 5.18 10.44 -0.87
CA LEU A 73 5.16 10.74 0.56
C LEU A 73 6.06 9.78 1.35
N ASP A 74 6.05 8.49 1.02
CA ASP A 74 6.94 7.46 1.59
C ASP A 74 8.42 7.80 1.34
N ILE A 75 8.76 8.27 0.13
CA ILE A 75 10.12 8.74 -0.22
C ILE A 75 10.51 9.98 0.61
N PHE A 76 9.60 10.94 0.77
CA PHE A 76 9.87 12.13 1.59
C PHE A 76 10.05 11.78 3.07
N HIS A 77 9.25 10.86 3.61
CA HIS A 77 9.36 10.41 4.99
C HIS A 77 10.69 9.69 5.26
N LYS A 78 11.18 8.87 4.32
CA LYS A 78 12.50 8.21 4.43
C LYS A 78 13.69 9.16 4.37
N LYS A 79 13.51 10.40 3.91
CA LYS A 79 14.58 11.38 3.72
C LYS A 79 14.72 12.36 4.89
N SER A 80 13.69 12.47 5.74
CA SER A 80 13.69 13.27 6.97
C SER A 80 14.22 12.49 8.16
#